data_AF-A0A1Y1L6S8-F1
#
_entry.id   AF-A0A1Y1L6S8-F1
#
_cell.length_a   1.000
_cell.length_b   1.000
_cell.length_c   1.000
_cell.angle_alpha   90.00
_cell.angle_beta   90.00
_cell.angle_gamma   90.00
#
_symmetry.space_group_name_H-M   'P 1'
#
loop_
_entity.id
_entity.type
_entity.pdbx_description
1 polymer ?
#
loop_
_entity_poly.entity_id
_entity_poly.type
_entity_poly.pdbx_seq_one_letter_code
_entity_poly.pdbx_strand_id
1 'polypeptide(L)'
;LPKMPSHYCRSSTSKLYLEPTFQSKAELYREYQRYCATKNENSCSQQLFNEEIKKQKIGIFRPRKDQCDVCISHKLGNIDEDTYQKHQASKIAARNSKEN
;
A
#
# COMPACT_ATOMS: atom_id res chain seq x y z
N LEU A 1 9.05 -2.33 -15.18
CA LEU A 1 8.51 -2.52 -13.82
C LEU A 1 7.45 -3.62 -13.86
N PRO A 2 7.52 -4.64 -12.99
CA PRO A 2 6.53 -5.71 -12.96
C PRO A 2 5.16 -5.17 -12.53
N LYS A 3 4.13 -5.51 -13.32
CA LYS A 3 2.75 -5.07 -13.10
C LYS A 3 2.02 -6.14 -12.32
N MET A 4 1.21 -5.73 -11.35
CA MET A 4 0.34 -6.66 -10.65
C MET A 4 -0.77 -7.15 -11.60
N PRO A 5 -1.07 -8.46 -11.65
CA PRO A 5 -2.19 -8.98 -12.43
C PRO A 5 -3.52 -8.33 -12.03
N SER A 6 -4.39 -8.12 -13.02
CA SER A 6 -5.65 -7.40 -12.85
C SER A 6 -6.61 -8.08 -11.87
N HIS A 7 -6.56 -9.40 -11.70
CA HIS A 7 -7.42 -10.14 -10.77
C HIS A 7 -7.12 -9.89 -9.29
N TYR A 8 -5.94 -9.33 -8.98
CA TYR A 8 -5.63 -8.82 -7.64
C TYR A 8 -6.11 -7.38 -7.42
N CYS A 9 -6.40 -6.66 -8.50
CA CYS A 9 -6.85 -5.28 -8.47
C CYS A 9 -8.39 -5.20 -8.39
N ARG A 10 -8.93 -4.14 -7.78
CA ARG A 10 -10.38 -3.93 -7.76
C ARG A 10 -10.87 -3.60 -9.16
N SER A 11 -11.95 -4.25 -9.62
CA SER A 11 -12.56 -3.96 -10.92
C SER A 11 -12.98 -2.49 -11.09
N SER A 12 -13.31 -1.81 -9.99
CA SER A 12 -13.74 -0.41 -9.98
C SER A 12 -12.61 0.62 -10.11
N THR A 13 -11.34 0.20 -10.16
CA THR A 13 -10.21 1.13 -10.25
C THR A 13 -9.57 1.11 -11.63
N SER A 14 -9.29 2.29 -12.18
CA SER A 14 -8.45 2.47 -13.38
C SER A 14 -6.96 2.62 -13.04
N LYS A 15 -6.57 2.35 -11.78
CA LYS A 15 -5.17 2.43 -11.35
C LYS A 15 -4.39 1.21 -11.80
N LEU A 16 -3.20 1.44 -12.34
CA LEU A 16 -2.20 0.41 -12.58
C LEU A 16 -1.41 0.19 -11.29
N TYR A 17 -1.39 -1.03 -10.78
CA TYR A 17 -0.60 -1.35 -9.60
C TYR A 17 0.71 -2.04 -9.99
N LEU A 18 1.81 -1.54 -9.44
CA LEU A 18 3.09 -2.24 -9.42
C LEU A 18 3.04 -3.34 -8.36
N GLU A 19 3.76 -4.43 -8.61
CA GLU A 19 4.00 -5.44 -7.58
C GLU A 19 4.59 -4.81 -6.31
N PRO A 20 4.38 -5.42 -5.13
CA PRO A 20 4.89 -4.90 -3.85
C PRO A 20 6.41 -5.07 -3.68
N THR A 21 7.17 -4.91 -4.76
CA THR A 21 8.64 -4.81 -4.76
C THR A 21 9.11 -3.50 -4.14
N PHE A 22 8.29 -2.45 -4.21
CA PHE A 22 8.54 -1.16 -3.56
C PHE A 22 7.57 -0.98 -2.39
N GLN A 23 8.05 -0.52 -1.24
CA GLN A 23 7.22 -0.22 -0.07
C GLN A 23 6.60 1.19 -0.14
N SER A 24 7.25 2.10 -0.87
CA SER A 24 6.87 3.51 -0.96
C SER A 24 7.19 4.16 -2.30
N LYS A 25 6.50 5.27 -2.61
CA LYS A 25 6.82 6.09 -3.80
C LYS A 25 8.22 6.69 -3.75
N ALA A 26 8.75 6.96 -2.56
CA ALA A 26 10.11 7.44 -2.37
C ALA A 26 11.14 6.39 -2.78
N GLU A 27 10.89 5.12 -2.46
CA GLU A 27 11.73 4.00 -2.89
C GLU A 27 11.68 3.80 -4.40
N LEU A 28 10.49 3.89 -4.99
CA LEU A 28 10.33 3.87 -6.44
C LEU A 28 11.10 5.01 -7.13
N TYR A 29 11.10 6.21 -6.54
CA TYR A 29 11.88 7.35 -7.05
C TYR A 29 13.39 7.10 -6.96
N ARG A 30 13.89 6.53 -5.86
CA ARG A 30 15.32 6.16 -5.75
C ARG A 30 15.74 5.17 -6.82
N GLU A 31 14.90 4.19 -7.12
CA GLU A 31 15.17 3.23 -8.19
C GLU A 31 15.13 3.89 -9.57
N TYR A 32 14.21 4.83 -9.79
CA TYR A 32 14.21 5.66 -11.00
C TYR A 32 15.51 6.48 -11.14
N GLN A 33 16.00 7.09 -10.06
CA GLN A 33 17.27 7.83 -10.10
C GLN A 33 18.45 6.92 -10.44
N ARG A 34 18.50 5.71 -9.85
CA ARG A 34 19.52 4.70 -10.19
C ARG A 34 19.44 4.31 -11.66
N TYR A 35 18.22 4.09 -12.18
CA TYR A 35 18.01 3.77 -13.59
C TYR A 35 18.54 4.89 -14.51
N CYS A 36 18.21 6.15 -14.23
CA CYS A 36 18.76 7.30 -14.97
C CYS A 36 20.29 7.34 -14.93
N ALA A 37 20.90 7.10 -13.77
CA ALA A 37 22.36 7.03 -13.63
C ALA A 37 22.97 5.92 -14.50
N THR A 38 22.35 4.73 -14.57
CA THR A 38 22.83 3.64 -15.46
C THR A 38 22.72 3.98 -16.95
N LYS A 39 21.87 4.94 -17.31
CA LYS A 39 21.68 5.44 -18.67
C LYS A 39 22.51 6.70 -18.97
N ASN A 40 23.28 7.21 -18.00
CA ASN A 40 23.93 8.53 -18.08
C ASN A 40 22.95 9.67 -18.37
N GLU A 41 21.73 9.57 -17.85
CA GLU A 41 20.70 10.60 -17.97
C GLU A 41 20.48 11.31 -16.62
N ASN A 42 20.07 12.58 -16.68
CA ASN A 42 19.66 13.32 -15.49
C ASN A 42 18.24 12.93 -15.08
N SER A 43 18.06 12.51 -13.82
CA SER A 43 16.72 12.28 -13.25
C SER A 43 15.98 13.60 -13.06
N CYS A 44 14.67 13.62 -13.29
CA CYS A 44 13.84 14.77 -12.94
C CYS A 44 13.66 14.94 -11.43
N SER A 45 13.09 16.08 -11.01
CA SER A 45 12.77 16.33 -9.60
C SER A 45 11.73 15.34 -9.07
N GLN A 46 11.78 15.07 -7.76
CA GLN A 46 10.82 14.17 -7.12
C GLN A 46 9.37 14.66 -7.26
N GLN A 47 9.16 15.98 -7.31
CA GLN A 47 7.84 16.55 -7.53
C GLN A 47 7.29 16.18 -8.91
N LEU A 48 8.07 16.42 -9.97
CA LEU A 48 7.66 16.10 -11.34
C LEU A 48 7.41 14.59 -11.51
N PHE A 49 8.27 13.76 -10.91
CA PHE A 49 8.07 12.32 -10.89
C PHE A 49 6.75 11.92 -10.22
N ASN A 50 6.42 12.51 -9.07
CA ASN A 50 5.19 12.22 -8.35
C ASN A 50 3.94 12.67 -9.11
N GLU A 51 4.01 13.82 -9.79
CA GLU A 51 2.95 14.32 -10.67
C GLU A 51 2.71 13.36 -11.83
N GLU A 52 3.78 12.90 -12.49
CA GLU A 52 3.68 11.98 -13.61
C GLU A 52 3.15 10.60 -13.20
N ILE A 53 3.61 10.05 -12.07
CA ILE A 53 3.07 8.81 -11.48
C ILE A 53 1.57 8.95 -11.19
N LYS A 54 1.13 10.12 -10.68
CA LYS A 54 -0.28 10.39 -10.39
C LYS A 54 -1.09 10.49 -11.68
N LYS A 55 -0.57 11.18 -12.70
CA LYS A 55 -1.18 11.34 -14.02
C LYS A 55 -1.38 10.00 -14.71
N GLN A 56 -0.39 9.12 -14.65
CA GLN A 56 -0.46 7.76 -15.19
C GLN A 56 -1.25 6.78 -14.31
N LYS A 57 -1.81 7.25 -13.18
CA LYS A 57 -2.57 6.44 -12.21
C LYS A 57 -1.80 5.21 -11.71
N ILE A 58 -0.48 5.34 -11.57
CA ILE A 58 0.39 4.27 -11.08
C ILE A 58 0.37 4.27 -9.55
N GLY A 59 0.05 3.11 -8.97
CA GLY A 59 0.07 2.85 -7.54
C GLY A 59 1.00 1.70 -7.20
N ILE A 60 1.45 1.64 -5.95
CA ILE A 60 2.11 0.45 -5.40
C ILE A 60 1.02 -0.44 -4.82
N PHE A 61 0.97 -1.71 -5.23
CA PHE A 61 0.00 -2.64 -4.69
C PHE A 61 0.21 -2.79 -3.19
N ARG A 62 -0.84 -2.55 -2.42
CA ARG A 62 -0.89 -2.86 -0.99
C ARG A 62 -2.02 -3.86 -0.79
N PRO A 63 -1.72 -5.12 -0.42
CA PRO A 63 -2.76 -6.10 -0.14
C PRO A 63 -3.70 -5.54 0.92
N ARG A 64 -4.97 -5.37 0.56
CA ARG A 64 -6.04 -4.82 1.41
C ARG A 64 -7.17 -5.82 1.64
N LYS A 65 -7.14 -6.98 0.97
CA LYS A 65 -8.11 -8.04 1.24
C LYS A 65 -7.81 -8.57 2.65
N ASP A 66 -8.82 -8.57 3.51
CA ASP A 66 -8.87 -9.20 4.83
C ASP A 66 -8.20 -8.46 6.00
N GLN A 67 -7.84 -7.19 5.85
CA GLN A 67 -7.38 -6.39 6.98
C GLN A 67 -8.58 -5.75 7.70
N CYS A 68 -8.69 -5.99 9.01
CA CYS A 68 -9.70 -5.35 9.84
C CYS A 68 -9.46 -3.83 9.90
N ASP A 69 -10.49 -3.04 9.57
CA ASP A 69 -10.42 -1.58 9.55
C ASP A 69 -10.00 -0.98 10.90
N VAL A 70 -10.43 -1.58 12.01
CA VAL A 70 -10.04 -1.15 13.37
C VAL A 70 -8.55 -1.40 13.62
N CYS A 71 -8.05 -2.59 13.28
CA CYS A 71 -6.63 -2.90 13.42
C CYS A 71 -5.73 -2.01 12.55
N ILE A 72 -6.16 -1.69 11.33
CA ILE A 72 -5.40 -0.79 10.45
C ILE A 72 -5.40 0.63 11.02
N SER A 73 -6.56 1.10 11.50
CA SER A 73 -6.71 2.46 12.01
C SER A 73 -5.84 2.69 13.25
N HIS A 74 -5.72 1.70 14.15
CA HIS A 74 -4.81 1.76 15.29
C HIS A 74 -3.34 1.80 14.86
N LYS A 75 -2.94 0.94 13.92
CA LYS A 75 -1.58 0.94 13.37
C LYS A 75 -1.19 2.28 12.71
N LEU A 76 -2.16 3.01 12.18
CA LEU A 76 -1.97 4.33 11.58
C LEU A 76 -2.07 5.49 12.60
N GLY A 77 -2.32 5.20 13.88
CA GLY A 77 -2.45 6.20 14.94
C GLY A 77 -3.77 6.99 14.90
N ASN A 78 -4.79 6.48 14.21
CA ASN A 78 -6.08 7.16 14.03
C ASN A 78 -7.10 6.84 15.14
N ILE A 79 -6.85 5.82 15.97
CA ILE A 79 -7.69 5.46 17.12
C ILE A 79 -6.82 5.20 18.34
N ASP A 80 -7.42 5.40 19.51
CA ASP A 80 -6.78 5.20 20.80
C ASP A 80 -6.62 3.71 21.16
N GLU A 81 -5.73 3.44 22.13
CA GLU A 81 -5.41 2.10 22.59
C GLU A 81 -6.63 1.40 23.22
N ASP A 82 -7.49 2.11 23.95
CA ASP A 82 -8.66 1.52 24.61
C ASP A 82 -9.68 0.98 23.59
N THR A 83 -9.95 1.75 22.52
CA THR A 83 -10.78 1.32 21.39
C THR A 83 -10.20 0.07 20.70
N TYR A 84 -8.87 0.00 20.55
CA TYR A 84 -8.20 -1.16 19.97
C TYR A 84 -8.27 -2.40 20.88
N GLN A 85 -8.07 -2.25 22.19
CA GLN A 85 -8.14 -3.35 23.14
C GLN A 85 -9.55 -3.95 23.22
N LYS A 86 -10.60 -3.13 23.20
CA LYS A 86 -12.01 -3.58 23.13
C LYS A 86 -12.29 -4.41 21.88
N HIS A 87 -11.74 -3.98 20.74
CA HIS A 87 -11.85 -4.74 19.49
C HIS A 87 -11.16 -6.11 19.60
N GLN A 88 -9.96 -6.16 20.19
CA GLN A 88 -9.23 -7.42 20.38
C GLN A 88 -9.97 -8.37 21.31
N ALA A 89 -10.51 -7.89 22.43
CA ALA A 89 -11.29 -8.68 23.36
C ALA A 89 -12.52 -9.32 22.68
N SER A 90 -13.26 -8.55 21.89
CA SER A 90 -14.42 -9.04 21.13
C SER A 90 -14.03 -10.13 20.12
N LYS A 91 -12.88 -9.98 19.48
CA LYS A 91 -12.35 -10.95 18.51
C LYS A 91 -11.96 -12.27 19.16
N ILE A 92 -11.38 -12.21 20.37
CA ILE A 92 -11.04 -13.40 21.16
C ILE A 92 -12.32 -14.11 21.61
N ALA A 93 -13.29 -13.38 22.15
CA ALA A 93 -14.57 -13.95 22.60
C ALA A 93 -15.31 -14.70 21.47
N ALA A 94 -15.39 -14.10 20.27
CA ALA A 94 -16.03 -14.71 19.11
C ALA A 94 -15.29 -15.94 18.55
N ARG A 95 -13.98 -16.08 18.84
CA ARG A 95 -13.22 -17.29 18.48
C ARG A 95 -13.49 -18.40 19.48
N ASN A 96 -13.42 -18.09 20.77
CA ASN A 96 -13.67 -19.04 21.85
C ASN A 96 -15.10 -19.61 21.80
N SER A 97 -16.09 -18.82 21.34
CA SER A 97 -17.47 -19.29 21.18
C SER A 97 -17.70 -20.28 20.04
N LYS A 98 -16.70 -20.51 19.18
CA LYS A 98 -16.76 -21.50 18.09
C LYS A 98 -16.04 -22.80 18.42
N GLU A 99 -15.25 -22.78 19.50
CA GLU A 99 -14.48 -23.92 20.00
C GLU A 99 -15.25 -24.73 21.07
N ASN A 100 -16.39 -24.20 21.54
CA ASN A 100 -17.42 -24.90 22.32
C ASN A 100 -18.62 -25.25 21.43
#